data_AF-F6EXE6-F1
#
_entry.id   AF-F6EXE6-F1
#
_cell.length_a   1.000
_cell.length_b   1.000
_cell.length_c   1.000
_cell.angle_alpha   90.00
_cell.angle_beta   90.00
_cell.angle_gamma   90.00
#
_symmetry.space_group_name_H-M   'P 1'
#
loop_
_entity.id
_entity.type
_entity.pdbx_description
1 polymer ?
#
loop_
_entity_poly.entity_id
_entity_poly.type
_entity_poly.pdbx_seq_one_letter_code
_entity_poly.pdbx_strand_id
1 'polypeptide(L)' 'MDQFNYLNRRRQAELNHAELAACPVERGKHEELARAYAKIISVLRRQEEAFLPRIR' A
#
# COMPACT_ATOMS: atom_id res chain seq x y z
N MET A 1 3.99 13.10 5.65
CA MET A 1 2.64 12.62 6.03
C MET A 1 1.69 12.43 4.84
N ASP A 2 1.67 13.29 3.82
CA ASP A 2 0.67 13.21 2.73
C ASP A 2 0.87 12.02 1.76
N GLN A 3 2.12 11.61 1.55
CA GLN A 3 2.48 10.48 0.68
C GLN A 3 1.93 9.14 1.18
N PHE A 4 1.91 8.90 2.50
CA PHE A 4 1.35 7.67 3.08
C PHE A 4 -0.15 7.59 2.86
N ASN A 5 -0.86 8.70 3.07
CA ASN A 5 -2.30 8.76 2.86
C ASN A 5 -2.64 8.53 1.38
N TYR A 6 -1.86 9.11 0.47
CA TYR A 6 -2.00 8.86 -0.96
C TYR A 6 -1.81 7.37 -1.32
N LEU A 7 -0.71 6.77 -0.89
CA LEU A 7 -0.41 5.36 -1.16
C LEU A 7 -1.45 4.42 -0.53
N ASN A 8 -1.94 4.75 0.67
CA ASN A 8 -2.95 3.93 1.34
C ASN A 8 -4.31 4.03 0.64
N ARG A 9 -4.69 5.21 0.13
CA ARG A 9 -5.89 5.36 -0.71
C ARG A 9 -5.79 4.54 -1.98
N ARG A 10 -4.64 4.54 -2.66
CA ARG A 10 -4.43 3.71 -3.85
C ARG A 10 -4.48 2.23 -3.53
N ARG A 11 -3.83 1.79 -2.44
CA ARG A 11 -3.92 0.41 -1.96
C ARG A 11 -5.38 -0.01 -1.74
N GLN A 12 -6.18 0.83 -1.11
CA GLN A 12 -7.59 0.52 -0.87
C GLN A 12 -8.40 0.47 -2.17
N ALA A 13 -8.13 1.36 -3.13
CA ALA A 13 -8.77 1.30 -4.44
C ALA A 13 -8.48 -0.03 -5.16
N GLU A 14 -7.23 -0.49 -5.16
CA GLU A 14 -6.88 -1.80 -5.75
C GLU A 14 -7.59 -2.97 -5.05
N LEU A 15 -7.71 -2.94 -3.72
CA LEU A 15 -8.47 -3.96 -3.00
C LEU A 15 -9.95 -3.97 -3.39
N ASN A 16 -10.55 -2.78 -3.52
CA ASN A 16 -11.95 -2.66 -3.97
C ASN A 16 -12.11 -3.16 -5.42
N HIS A 17 -11.14 -2.87 -6.30
CA HIS A 17 -11.14 -3.40 -7.67
C HIS A 17 -10.99 -4.93 -7.70
N ALA A 18 -10.15 -5.50 -6.84
CA ALA A 18 -10.01 -6.96 -6.70
C ALA A 18 -11.31 -7.62 -6.22
N GLU A 19 -12.03 -6.99 -5.30
CA GLU A 19 -13.33 -7.47 -4.81
C GLU A 19 -14.42 -7.44 -5.89
N LEU A 20 -14.42 -6.40 -6.73
CA LEU A 20 -15.40 -6.22 -7.80
C LEU A 20 -15.05 -6.99 -9.08
N ALA A 21 -13.79 -7.43 -9.23
CA ALA A 21 -13.33 -8.12 -10.43
C ALA A 21 -13.97 -9.51 -10.55
N ALA A 22 -14.81 -9.69 -11.57
CA ALA A 22 -15.40 -10.98 -11.92
C ALA A 22 -14.37 -11.96 -12.51
N CYS A 23 -13.32 -11.44 -13.17
CA CYS A 23 -12.26 -12.24 -13.78
C CYS A 23 -11.15 -12.56 -12.76
N PRO A 24 -10.81 -13.84 -12.51
CA PRO A 24 -9.74 -14.22 -11.58
C PRO A 24 -8.37 -13.64 -11.93
N VAL A 25 -8.07 -13.45 -13.22
CA VAL A 25 -6.80 -12.87 -13.68
C VAL A 25 -6.71 -11.39 -13.32
N GLU A 26 -7.78 -10.63 -13.51
CA GLU A 26 -7.82 -9.20 -13.17
C GLU A 26 -7.81 -9.00 -11.66
N ARG A 27 -8.56 -9.84 -10.93
CA ARG A 27 -8.49 -9.89 -9.48
C ARG A 27 -7.05 -10.11 -9.00
N GLY A 28 -6.35 -11.09 -9.57
CA GLY A 28 -4.94 -11.36 -9.23
C GLY A 28 -4.03 -10.14 -9.45
N LYS A 29 -4.21 -9.41 -10.56
CA LYS A 29 -3.44 -8.18 -10.83
C LYS A 29 -3.71 -7.10 -9.78
N HIS A 30 -4.97 -6.87 -9.43
CA HIS A 30 -5.33 -5.87 -8.42
C HIS A 30 -4.82 -6.26 -7.02
N GLU A 31 -4.90 -7.54 -6.64
CA GLU A 31 -4.32 -8.04 -5.39
C GLU A 31 -2.79 -7.87 -5.36
N GLU A 32 -2.09 -8.11 -6.47
CA GLU A 32 -0.65 -7.90 -6.58
C GLU A 32 -0.27 -6.42 -6.42
N LEU A 33 -1.00 -5.51 -7.08
CA LEU A 33 -0.81 -4.07 -6.92
C LEU A 33 -1.05 -3.62 -5.47
N ALA A 34 -2.09 -4.13 -4.82
CA ALA A 34 -2.35 -3.84 -3.41
C ALA A 34 -1.21 -4.31 -2.49
N ARG A 35 -0.60 -5.46 -2.79
CA ARG A 35 0.59 -5.96 -2.06
C ARG A 35 1.82 -5.09 -2.31
N ALA A 36 2.01 -4.62 -3.54
CA ALA A 36 3.11 -3.71 -3.87
C ALA A 36 3.00 -2.39 -3.09
N TYR A 37 1.81 -1.77 -3.04
CA TYR A 37 1.59 -0.56 -2.25
C TYR A 37 1.82 -0.80 -0.75
N ALA A 38 1.38 -1.94 -0.21
CA ALA A 38 1.62 -2.30 1.19
C ALA A 38 3.12 -2.39 1.52
N LYS A 39 3.91 -2.98 0.62
CA LYS A 39 5.38 -3.07 0.78
C LYS A 39 6.03 -1.69 0.76
N ILE A 40 5.63 -0.82 -0.17
CA ILE A 40 6.15 0.56 -0.25
C ILE A 40 5.84 1.32 1.04
N ILE A 41 4.59 1.26 1.51
CA ILE A 41 4.17 1.88 2.78
C ILE A 41 5.03 1.36 3.94
N SER A 42 5.25 0.04 4.02
CA SER A 42 6.06 -0.56 5.08
C SER A 42 7.51 -0.06 5.08
N VAL A 43 8.13 0.02 3.90
CA VAL A 43 9.50 0.54 3.75
C VAL A 43 9.57 2.00 4.17
N LEU A 44 8.63 2.83 3.70
CA LEU A 44 8.59 4.25 4.05
C LEU A 44 8.39 4.45 5.57
N ARG A 45 7.53 3.66 6.23
CA ARG A 45 7.35 3.74 7.70
C ARG A 45 8.64 3.42 8.44
N ARG A 46 9.35 2.36 8.03
CA ARG A 46 10.66 2.02 8.62
C ARG A 46 11.69 3.11 8.41
N GLN A 47 11.67 3.79 7.27
CA GLN A 47 12.57 4.92 7.02
C GLN A 47 12.23 6.11 7.91
N GLU A 48 10.94 6.45 8.09
CA GLU A 48 10.51 7.51 9.00
C GLU A 48 10.88 7.20 10.46
N GLU A 49 10.68 5.95 10.91
CA GLU A 49 11.08 5.48 12.23
C GLU A 49 12.61 5.45 12.44
N ALA A 50 13.39 5.19 11.38
CA ALA A 50 14.85 5.22 11.44
C ALA A 50 15.42 6.64 11.38
N PHE A 51 14.71 7.57 10.75
CA PHE A 51 15.14 8.96 10.57
C PHE A 51 14.74 9.86 11.73
N LEU A 52 13.69 9.54 12.48
CA LEU A 52 13.41 10.17 13.76
C LEU A 52 14.46 9.66 14.78
N PRO A 53 15.39 10.49 15.26
CA PRO A 53 16.27 10.08 16.34
C PRO A 53 15.37 9.69 17.52
N ARG A 54 15.58 8.48 18.05
CA ARG A 54 14.96 8.07 19.31
C ARG A 54 15.43 9.05 20.37
N ILE A 55 14.68 10.13 20.59
CA ILE A 55 14.86 11.00 21.74
C ILE A 55 14.54 10.10 22.94
N ARG A 56 15.61 9.69 23.62
CA ARG A 56 15.58 8.84 24.81
C ARG A 56 15.72 9.71 26.04
#